data_AF-A0AA91JTF2-F1
#
_entry.id   AF-A0AA91JTF2-F1
#
_cell.length_a   1.000
_cell.length_b   1.000
_cell.length_c   1.000
_cell.angle_alpha   90.00
_cell.angle_beta   90.00
_cell.angle_gamma   90.00
#
_symmetry.space_group_name_H-M   'P 1'
#
loop_
_entity.id
_entity.type
_entity.pdbx_description
1 polymer ?
#
loop_
_entity_poly.entity_id
_entity_poly.type
_entity_poly.pdbx_seq_one_letter_code
_entity_poly.pdbx_strand_id
1 'polypeptide(L)'
;MVRKKVVQTTEYTVTRIAYSVGDIPDELSKVAQALGDLRCELWNKYGSLQAWGIDKNTIIKNIRNTPELKKLYGAERFNLSSEIWERTVQAVIDDIHAVQEAAKVLFYSENILYL
;
A
#
# COMPACT_ATOMS: atom_id res chain seq x y z
N MET A 1 -21.79 -9.28 36.44
CA MET A 1 -21.20 -8.72 35.20
C MET A 1 -20.78 -9.87 34.30
N VAL A 2 -21.51 -10.10 33.20
CA VAL A 2 -21.23 -11.20 32.28
C VAL A 2 -20.08 -10.79 31.35
N ARG A 3 -18.98 -11.54 31.36
CA ARG A 3 -17.82 -11.29 30.48
C ARG A 3 -18.24 -11.54 29.03
N LYS A 4 -18.15 -10.52 28.17
CA LYS A 4 -18.35 -10.67 26.71
C LYS A 4 -17.29 -11.61 26.16
N LYS A 5 -17.74 -12.71 25.54
CA LYS A 5 -16.89 -13.65 24.81
C LYS A 5 -16.39 -12.92 23.55
N VAL A 6 -15.08 -12.73 23.44
CA VAL A 6 -14.46 -12.23 22.21
C VAL A 6 -14.57 -13.35 21.18
N VAL A 7 -15.46 -13.18 20.20
CA VAL A 7 -15.54 -14.06 19.04
C VAL A 7 -14.34 -13.73 18.17
N GLN A 8 -13.35 -14.62 18.14
CA GLN A 8 -12.31 -14.58 17.12
C GLN A 8 -12.95 -14.98 15.80
N THR A 9 -13.30 -13.99 14.98
CA THR A 9 -13.66 -14.22 13.59
C THR A 9 -12.38 -14.58 12.84
N THR A 10 -12.24 -15.83 12.43
CA THR A 10 -11.29 -16.31 11.42
C THR A 10 -11.74 -15.91 10.01
N GLU A 11 -12.29 -14.71 9.86
CA GLU A 11 -12.70 -14.18 8.57
C GLU A 11 -11.45 -13.74 7.83
N TYR A 12 -10.91 -14.65 7.03
CA TYR A 12 -9.94 -14.31 6.01
C TYR A 12 -10.54 -13.24 5.10
N THR A 13 -9.80 -12.16 4.85
CA THR A 13 -10.16 -11.17 3.83
C THR A 13 -10.15 -11.86 2.47
N VAL A 14 -11.31 -12.32 2.01
CA VAL A 14 -11.46 -12.90 0.68
C VAL A 14 -11.45 -11.77 -0.33
N THR A 15 -10.36 -11.62 -1.07
CA THR A 15 -10.33 -10.77 -2.28
C THR A 15 -11.18 -11.45 -3.35
N ARG A 16 -12.47 -11.10 -3.41
CA ARG A 16 -13.35 -11.54 -4.50
C ARG A 16 -12.85 -10.96 -5.81
N ILE A 17 -12.28 -11.80 -6.66
CA ILE A 17 -11.94 -11.45 -8.04
C ILE A 17 -13.26 -11.45 -8.83
N ALA A 18 -13.74 -10.27 -9.20
CA ALA A 18 -14.86 -10.15 -10.12
C ALA A 18 -14.36 -10.51 -11.53
N TYR A 19 -14.90 -11.57 -12.11
CA TYR A 19 -14.71 -11.87 -13.53
C TYR A 19 -15.62 -10.93 -14.34
N SER A 20 -15.05 -10.07 -15.18
CA SER A 20 -15.87 -9.33 -16.14
C SER A 20 -16.31 -10.29 -17.25
N VAL A 21 -17.61 -10.45 -17.42
CA VAL A 21 -18.18 -11.09 -18.60
C VAL A 21 -18.26 -10.02 -19.70
N GLY A 22 -17.35 -10.08 -20.68
CA GLY A 22 -17.25 -9.10 -21.77
C GLY A 22 -15.85 -8.54 -21.97
N ASP A 23 -15.64 -7.76 -23.04
CA ASP A 23 -14.36 -7.10 -23.32
C ASP A 23 -14.05 -6.06 -22.24
N ILE A 24 -12.81 -6.04 -21.77
CA ILE A 24 -12.33 -5.02 -20.84
C ILE A 24 -12.11 -3.73 -21.64
N PRO A 25 -12.77 -2.61 -21.30
CA PRO A 25 -12.50 -1.33 -21.93
C PRO A 25 -11.01 -0.98 -21.85
N ASP A 26 -10.41 -0.58 -22.98
CA ASP A 26 -9.01 -0.14 -23.07
C ASP A 26 -8.65 0.92 -22.02
N GLU A 27 -9.60 1.79 -21.66
CA GLU A 27 -9.42 2.81 -20.64
C GLU A 27 -9.19 2.20 -19.25
N LEU A 28 -9.92 1.14 -18.89
CA LEU A 28 -9.74 0.44 -17.61
C LEU A 28 -8.38 -0.27 -17.57
N SER A 29 -7.96 -0.87 -18.69
CA SER A 29 -6.63 -1.48 -18.82
C SER A 29 -5.52 -0.46 -18.63
N LYS A 30 -5.64 0.74 -19.22
CA LYS A 30 -4.68 1.84 -19.04
C LYS A 30 -4.62 2.33 -17.60
N VAL A 31 -5.77 2.48 -16.94
CA VAL A 31 -5.82 2.88 -15.52
C VAL A 31 -5.20 1.79 -14.64
N ALA A 32 -5.51 0.52 -14.89
CA ALA A 32 -4.94 -0.60 -14.14
C ALA A 32 -3.40 -0.64 -14.29
N GLN A 33 -2.89 -0.43 -15.50
CA GLN A 33 -1.46 -0.32 -15.75
C GLN A 33 -0.83 0.85 -15.00
N ALA A 34 -1.39 2.05 -15.12
CA ALA A 34 -0.90 3.25 -14.43
C ALA A 34 -0.87 3.09 -12.90
N LEU A 35 -1.88 2.42 -12.35
CA LEU A 35 -1.92 2.07 -10.93
C LEU A 35 -0.86 1.03 -10.58
N GLY A 36 -0.64 0.01 -11.41
CA GLY A 36 0.44 -0.97 -11.23
C GLY A 36 1.82 -0.31 -11.21
N ASP A 37 2.10 0.56 -12.17
CA ASP A 37 3.37 1.27 -12.28
C ASP A 37 3.61 2.16 -11.05
N LEU A 38 2.59 2.92 -10.62
CA LEU A 38 2.66 3.73 -9.40
C LEU A 38 2.98 2.87 -8.16
N ARG A 39 2.32 1.71 -8.00
CA ARG A 39 2.59 0.79 -6.88
C ARG A 39 4.04 0.32 -6.89
N CYS A 40 4.54 -0.14 -8.03
CA CYS A 40 5.92 -0.63 -8.16
C CYS A 40 6.94 0.46 -7.80
N GLU A 41 6.74 1.69 -8.31
CA GLU A 41 7.64 2.79 -8.03
C GLU A 41 7.64 3.23 -6.57
N LEU A 42 6.47 3.27 -5.93
CA LEU A 42 6.35 3.52 -4.50
C LEU A 42 7.05 2.43 -3.69
N TRP A 43 6.92 1.16 -4.08
CA TRP A 43 7.59 0.05 -3.41
C TRP A 43 9.11 0.12 -3.54
N ASN A 44 9.61 0.47 -4.72
CA ASN A 44 11.04 0.61 -4.95
C ASN A 44 11.65 1.73 -4.09
N LYS A 45 10.89 2.81 -3.87
CA LYS A 45 11.36 3.94 -3.06
C LYS A 45 11.18 3.73 -1.55
N TYR A 46 9.99 3.30 -1.14
CA TYR A 46 9.57 3.28 0.26
C TYR A 46 9.52 1.86 0.86
N GLY A 47 9.70 0.81 0.05
CA GLY A 47 9.80 -0.58 0.53
C GLY A 47 11.14 -0.94 1.16
N SER A 48 12.14 -0.07 1.06
CA SER A 48 13.44 -0.27 1.71
C SER A 48 13.43 0.16 3.18
N LEU A 49 14.45 -0.28 3.93
CA LEU A 49 14.69 0.14 5.33
C LEU A 49 14.74 1.67 5.50
N GLN A 50 15.07 2.43 4.45
CA GLN A 50 15.23 3.88 4.53
C GLN A 50 13.92 4.62 4.78
N ALA A 51 12.78 3.99 4.46
CA ALA A 51 11.48 4.57 4.72
C ALA A 51 10.82 4.03 6.01
N TRP A 52 11.56 3.25 6.80
CA TRP A 52 11.02 2.65 8.01
C TRP A 52 10.63 3.72 9.02
N GLY A 53 9.36 3.70 9.45
CA GLY A 53 8.86 4.60 10.49
C GLY A 53 8.54 6.01 10.00
N ILE A 54 8.52 6.23 8.68
CA ILE A 54 8.02 7.49 8.11
C ILE A 54 6.49 7.44 8.11
N ASP A 55 5.85 8.45 8.70
CA ASP A 55 4.39 8.57 8.68
C ASP A 55 3.83 8.71 7.25
N LYS A 56 2.72 8.02 6.97
CA LYS A 56 2.13 8.00 5.62
C LYS A 56 1.68 9.37 5.14
N ASN A 57 1.15 10.21 6.04
CA ASN A 57 0.70 11.55 5.68
C ASN A 57 1.90 12.43 5.34
N THR A 58 3.04 12.20 6.01
CA THR A 58 4.30 12.87 5.70
C THR A 58 4.81 12.49 4.31
N ILE A 59 4.73 11.21 3.92
CA ILE A 59 5.08 10.77 2.55
C ILE A 59 4.19 11.45 1.52
N ILE A 60 2.87 11.44 1.71
CA ILE A 60 1.91 12.05 0.79
C ILE A 60 2.14 13.56 0.66
N LYS A 61 2.36 14.25 1.78
CA LYS A 61 2.68 15.69 1.79
C LYS A 61 3.99 15.97 1.05
N ASN A 62 5.02 15.16 1.25
CA ASN A 62 6.30 15.32 0.57
C ASN A 62 6.16 15.13 -0.95
N ILE A 63 5.42 14.11 -1.40
CA ILE A 63 5.17 13.91 -2.82
C ILE A 63 4.44 15.11 -3.43
N ARG A 64 3.46 15.68 -2.72
CA ARG A 64 2.69 16.84 -3.19
C ARG A 64 3.50 18.13 -3.22
N ASN A 65 4.32 18.37 -2.20
CA ASN A 65 4.99 19.65 -1.97
C ASN A 65 6.39 19.74 -2.57
N THR A 66 7.04 18.60 -2.87
CA THR A 66 8.36 18.59 -3.49
C THR A 66 8.22 18.45 -5.01
N PRO A 67 8.64 19.46 -5.81
CA PRO A 67 8.43 19.44 -7.26
C PRO A 67 9.01 18.21 -7.97
N GLU A 68 10.19 17.76 -7.54
CA GLU A 68 10.83 16.56 -8.09
C GLU A 68 10.02 15.29 -7.80
N LEU A 69 9.51 15.17 -6.57
CA LEU A 69 8.68 14.04 -6.19
C LEU A 69 7.30 14.10 -6.84
N LYS A 70 6.74 15.29 -7.04
CA LYS A 70 5.49 15.46 -7.76
C LYS A 70 5.63 15.03 -9.23
N LYS A 71 6.76 15.34 -9.87
CA LYS A 71 7.05 14.89 -11.24
C LYS A 71 7.21 13.37 -11.34
N LEU A 72 7.78 12.74 -10.33
CA LEU A 72 8.03 11.29 -10.33
C LEU A 72 6.79 10.51 -9.86
N TYR A 73 6.17 10.88 -8.75
CA TYR A 73 5.17 10.06 -8.08
C TYR A 73 3.78 10.71 -8.08
N GLY A 74 3.62 11.92 -8.63
CA GLY A 74 2.36 12.67 -8.57
C GLY A 74 1.30 12.19 -9.56
N ALA A 75 0.04 12.50 -9.25
CA ALA A 75 -1.13 12.06 -10.02
C ALA A 75 -1.07 12.45 -11.50
N GLU A 76 -0.54 13.64 -11.80
CA GLU A 76 -0.39 14.18 -13.15
C GLU A 76 0.47 13.28 -14.06
N ARG A 77 1.53 12.66 -13.53
CA ARG A 77 2.41 11.78 -14.32
C ARG A 77 1.67 10.53 -14.82
N PHE A 78 0.84 9.96 -13.95
CA PHE A 78 0.12 8.72 -14.22
C PHE A 78 -1.25 8.95 -14.85
N ASN A 79 -1.59 10.22 -15.16
CA ASN A 79 -2.91 10.62 -15.65
C ASN A 79 -4.06 10.11 -14.76
N LEU A 80 -3.84 10.14 -13.44
CA LEU A 80 -4.82 9.70 -12.44
C LEU A 80 -5.52 10.91 -11.82
N SER A 81 -6.77 10.72 -11.37
CA SER A 81 -7.41 11.71 -10.50
C SER A 81 -6.70 11.76 -9.15
N SER A 82 -6.70 12.94 -8.51
CA SER A 82 -6.08 13.14 -7.20
C SER A 82 -6.63 12.16 -6.14
N GLU A 83 -7.92 11.81 -6.22
CA GLU A 83 -8.57 10.89 -5.29
C GLU A 83 -8.07 9.45 -5.47
N ILE A 84 -8.07 8.94 -6.71
CA ILE A 84 -7.60 7.58 -7.02
C ILE A 84 -6.11 7.44 -6.68
N TRP A 85 -5.33 8.46 -7.04
CA TRP A 85 -3.92 8.53 -6.70
C TRP A 85 -3.70 8.48 -5.19
N GLU A 86 -4.39 9.32 -4.41
CA GLU A 86 -4.19 9.40 -2.96
C GLU A 86 -4.57 8.10 -2.26
N ARG A 87 -5.70 7.48 -2.64
CA ARG A 87 -6.10 6.16 -2.13
C ARG A 87 -5.07 5.09 -2.45
N THR A 88 -4.49 5.12 -3.65
CA THR A 88 -3.47 4.15 -4.07
C THR A 88 -2.19 4.33 -3.27
N VAL A 89 -1.70 5.56 -3.13
CA VAL A 89 -0.51 5.85 -2.31
C VAL A 89 -0.73 5.40 -0.87
N GLN A 90 -1.87 5.74 -0.27
CA GLN A 90 -2.19 5.33 1.10
C GLN A 90 -2.17 3.80 1.27
N ALA A 91 -2.87 3.07 0.39
CA ALA A 91 -2.93 1.62 0.46
C ALA A 91 -1.53 0.98 0.35
N VAL A 92 -0.72 1.47 -0.59
CA VAL A 92 0.64 0.96 -0.80
C VAL A 92 1.53 1.23 0.42
N ILE A 93 1.48 2.43 0.99
CA ILE A 93 2.28 2.72 2.18
C ILE A 93 1.80 1.91 3.39
N ASP A 94 0.50 1.69 3.55
CA ASP A 94 -0.04 0.82 4.59
C ASP A 94 0.45 -0.64 4.42
N ASP A 95 0.50 -1.15 3.19
CA ASP A 95 1.07 -2.47 2.88
C ASP A 95 2.57 -2.53 3.20
N ILE A 96 3.36 -1.50 2.85
CA ILE A 96 4.80 -1.40 3.19
C ILE A 96 4.98 -1.54 4.70
N HIS A 97 4.21 -0.76 5.46
CA HIS A 97 4.31 -0.75 6.91
C HIS A 97 3.89 -2.09 7.51
N ALA A 98 2.85 -2.74 6.97
CA ALA A 98 2.45 -4.07 7.40
C ALA A 98 3.57 -5.10 7.21
N VAL A 99 4.25 -5.07 6.05
CA VAL A 99 5.40 -5.96 5.77
C VAL A 99 6.58 -5.65 6.70
N GLN A 100 6.87 -4.37 6.95
CA GLN A 100 7.90 -3.94 7.88
C GLN A 100 7.63 -4.46 9.30
N GLU A 101 6.42 -4.26 9.83
CA GLU A 101 6.06 -4.75 11.17
C GLU A 101 6.09 -6.28 11.26
N ALA A 102 5.67 -7.00 10.21
CA ALA A 102 5.81 -8.45 10.14
C ALA A 102 7.30 -8.88 10.20
N ALA A 103 8.18 -8.21 9.46
CA ALA A 103 9.62 -8.50 9.46
C ALA A 103 10.26 -8.26 10.83
N LYS A 104 9.86 -7.22 11.57
CA LYS A 104 10.27 -7.01 12.97
C LYS A 104 9.92 -8.20 13.85
N VAL A 105 8.65 -8.62 13.80
CA VAL A 105 8.15 -9.72 14.64
C VAL A 105 8.93 -11.00 14.37
N LEU A 106 9.20 -11.32 13.10
CA LEU A 106 10.02 -12.48 12.73
C LEU A 106 11.43 -12.39 13.32
N PHE A 107 12.11 -11.26 13.14
CA PHE A 107 13.46 -11.05 13.68
C PHE A 107 13.52 -11.19 15.21
N TYR A 108 12.54 -10.65 15.94
CA TYR A 108 12.49 -10.81 17.40
C TYR A 108 12.12 -12.24 17.82
N SER A 109 11.27 -12.94 17.05
CA SER A 109 10.88 -14.33 17.35
C SER A 109 12.03 -15.33 17.15
N GLU A 110 12.87 -15.13 16.12
CA GLU A 110 14.05 -15.96 15.90
C GLU A 110 15.11 -15.74 16.97
N ASN A 111 15.30 -14.51 17.46
CA ASN A 111 16.26 -14.21 18.52
C ASN A 111 15.83 -14.72 19.91
N ILE A 112 14.55 -14.99 20.14
CA ILE A 112 14.07 -15.58 21.41
C ILE A 112 14.28 -17.10 21.44
N LEU A 113 14.39 -17.77 20.29
CA LEU A 113 14.64 -19.22 20.22
C LEU A 113 16.10 -19.62 20.49
N TYR A 114 17.01 -18.64 20.66
CA TYR A 114 18.43 -18.87 20.97
C TYR A 114 18.83 -18.44 22.39
N LEU A 115 17.87 -18.22 23.30
CA LEU A 115 18.06 -18.01 24.74
C LEU A 115 17.32 -19.08 25.55
#